data_AF-A0A7S2WJC6-F1
#
_entry.id   AF-A0A7S2WJC6-F1
#
_cell.length_a   1.000
_cell.length_b   1.000
_cell.length_c   1.000
_cell.angle_alpha   90.00
_cell.angle_beta   90.00
_cell.angle_gamma   90.00
#
_symmetry.space_group_name_H-M   'P 1'
#
loop_
_entity.id
_entity.type
_entity.pdbx_description
1 polymer ?
#
loop_
_entity_poly.entity_id
_entity_poly.type
_entity_poly.pdbx_seq_one_letter_code
_entity_poly.pdbx_strand_id
1 'polypeptide(L)'
;HLGEAFSGLVLGSCSYGFNQMYKRVFVHLREEVADVLGLRDPEQTLAARRPDLCHEAELADFDAERYLGDEFYAHEDPLFTEAQAFRPAWAEKDASEDTFTLEENTLMASFANKEYMMSRQEEWNALCAVASTLFGFSYDCRLTGGEGNVESAW
;
A
#
# COMPACT_ATOMS: atom_id res chain seq x y z
N HIS A 1 15.13 -35.32 -34.65
CA HIS A 1 14.01 -35.38 -33.69
C HIS A 1 14.64 -35.40 -32.31
N LEU A 2 14.64 -34.33 -31.51
CA LEU A 2 13.57 -33.41 -31.19
C LEU A 2 14.14 -31.99 -31.09
N GLY A 3 13.52 -31.04 -31.78
CA GLY A 3 13.74 -29.63 -31.54
C GLY A 3 12.94 -29.23 -30.30
N GLU A 4 13.62 -28.86 -29.23
CA GLU A 4 12.98 -28.14 -28.14
C GLU A 4 12.79 -26.70 -28.58
N ALA A 5 11.52 -26.33 -28.75
CA ALA A 5 11.09 -24.98 -28.96
C ALA A 5 11.43 -24.17 -27.70
N PHE A 6 12.52 -23.41 -27.73
CA PHE A 6 12.60 -22.15 -27.00
C PHE A 6 11.54 -21.22 -27.62
N SER A 7 10.28 -21.44 -27.24
CA SER A 7 9.22 -20.47 -27.42
C SER A 7 9.65 -19.26 -26.61
N GLY A 8 10.12 -18.23 -27.30
CA GLY A 8 10.68 -17.03 -26.70
C GLY A 8 9.77 -16.52 -25.60
N LEU A 9 10.22 -16.69 -24.35
CA LEU A 9 9.77 -15.84 -23.27
C LEU A 9 10.27 -14.47 -23.68
N VAL A 10 9.39 -13.66 -24.25
CA VAL A 10 9.59 -12.21 -24.21
C VAL A 10 9.69 -11.93 -22.72
N LEU A 11 10.93 -11.70 -22.24
CA LEU A 11 11.22 -11.09 -20.95
C LEU A 11 10.64 -9.66 -21.03
N GLY A 12 9.31 -9.58 -21.03
CA GLY A 12 8.59 -8.33 -20.88
C GLY A 12 9.01 -7.79 -19.54
N SER A 13 9.63 -6.61 -19.53
CA SER A 13 10.00 -5.94 -18.30
C SER A 13 8.80 -5.94 -17.37
N CYS A 14 8.92 -6.49 -16.16
CA CYS A 14 7.85 -6.47 -15.19
C CYS A 14 7.63 -5.02 -14.77
N SER A 15 6.49 -4.45 -15.16
CA SER A 15 6.09 -3.14 -14.70
C SER A 15 5.25 -3.23 -13.43
N TYR A 16 5.14 -2.11 -12.74
CA TYR A 16 4.45 -1.97 -11.46
C TYR A 16 4.09 -0.50 -11.22
N GLY A 17 3.56 -0.22 -10.02
CA GLY A 17 3.13 1.12 -9.61
C GLY A 17 1.86 1.58 -10.31
N PHE A 18 1.60 2.89 -10.25
CA PHE A 18 0.39 3.49 -10.80
C PHE A 18 0.24 3.16 -12.30
N ASN A 19 -0.88 2.52 -12.62
CA ASN A 19 -1.23 2.03 -13.96
C ASN A 19 -0.10 1.27 -14.70
N GLN A 20 0.71 0.50 -13.97
CA GLN A 20 1.83 -0.28 -14.55
C GLN A 20 2.85 0.57 -15.34
N MET A 21 3.00 1.85 -15.00
CA MET A 21 3.86 2.78 -15.74
C MET A 21 5.32 2.77 -15.28
N TYR A 22 5.64 2.12 -14.16
CA TYR A 22 6.97 2.13 -13.57
C TYR A 22 7.69 0.80 -13.79
N LYS A 23 9.01 0.88 -13.91
CA LYS A 23 9.94 -0.25 -14.02
C LYS A 23 11.33 0.22 -13.58
N ARG A 24 12.17 -0.69 -13.10
CA ARG A 24 13.58 -0.42 -12.75
C ARG A 24 13.80 0.58 -11.61
N VAL A 25 12.76 0.98 -10.90
CA VAL A 25 12.83 1.87 -9.73
C VAL A 25 13.59 1.18 -8.60
N PHE A 26 13.36 -0.11 -8.39
CA PHE A 26 13.94 -0.86 -7.27
C PHE A 26 15.26 -1.53 -7.63
N VAL A 27 15.86 -1.21 -8.78
CA VAL A 27 17.22 -1.68 -9.11
C VAL A 27 18.25 -1.04 -8.19
N HIS A 28 18.03 0.21 -7.78
CA HIS A 28 19.00 0.99 -6.99
C HIS A 28 18.52 1.27 -5.57
N LEU A 29 17.21 1.19 -5.32
CA LEU A 29 16.61 1.46 -4.01
C LEU A 29 16.39 0.20 -3.18
N ARG A 30 16.68 -1.00 -3.72
CA ARG A 30 16.29 -2.27 -3.08
C ARG A 30 16.80 -2.38 -1.66
N GLU A 31 18.06 -2.03 -1.42
CA GLU A 31 18.66 -2.16 -0.08
C GLU A 31 18.07 -1.16 0.91
N GLU A 32 17.66 0.02 0.43
CA GLU A 32 17.11 1.09 1.28
C GLU A 32 15.65 0.84 1.67
N VAL A 33 14.87 0.18 0.81
CA VAL A 33 13.44 -0.08 1.02
C VAL A 33 13.12 -1.57 1.15
N ALA A 34 14.13 -2.42 1.34
CA ALA A 34 13.96 -3.88 1.40
C ALA A 34 12.92 -4.27 2.45
N ASP A 35 12.97 -3.62 3.61
CA ASP A 35 12.13 -3.93 4.76
C ASP A 35 10.68 -3.49 4.56
N VAL A 36 10.43 -2.52 3.67
CA VAL A 36 9.07 -2.07 3.28
C VAL A 36 8.53 -2.92 2.13
N LEU A 37 9.40 -3.50 1.30
CA LEU A 37 9.00 -4.30 0.15
C LEU A 37 8.72 -5.75 0.57
N GLY A 38 7.44 -6.10 0.65
CA GLY A 38 7.01 -7.51 0.81
C GLY A 38 7.39 -8.44 -0.35
N LEU A 39 7.93 -7.92 -1.46
CA LEU A 39 8.34 -8.71 -2.62
C LEU A 39 9.85 -8.63 -2.87
N ARG A 40 10.52 -9.78 -2.79
CA ARG A 40 11.99 -9.89 -2.90
C ARG A 40 12.57 -9.36 -4.21
N ASP A 41 11.89 -9.57 -5.35
CA ASP A 41 12.35 -9.10 -6.67
C ASP A 41 11.22 -8.54 -7.56
N PRO A 42 10.85 -7.26 -7.40
CA PRO A 42 9.77 -6.64 -8.18
C PRO A 42 10.07 -6.54 -9.69
N GLU A 43 11.35 -6.53 -10.09
CA GLU A 43 11.78 -6.35 -11.48
C GLU A 43 11.61 -7.62 -12.32
N GLN A 44 11.59 -8.78 -11.66
CA GLN A 44 11.51 -10.10 -12.31
C GLN A 44 10.22 -10.85 -11.97
N THR A 45 9.43 -10.35 -11.02
CA THR A 45 8.17 -11.00 -10.64
C THR A 45 7.01 -10.48 -11.48
N LEU A 46 6.43 -11.40 -12.26
CA LEU A 46 5.23 -11.17 -13.05
C LEU A 46 4.05 -10.72 -12.17
N ALA A 47 3.27 -9.74 -12.63
CA ALA A 47 2.12 -9.21 -11.90
C ALA A 47 1.14 -10.31 -11.46
N ALA A 48 0.91 -11.33 -12.29
CA ALA A 48 0.01 -12.44 -11.99
C ALA A 48 0.48 -13.35 -10.84
N ARG A 49 1.77 -13.31 -10.48
CA ARG A 49 2.34 -14.12 -9.38
C ARG A 49 2.40 -13.37 -8.05
N ARG A 50 2.30 -12.04 -8.07
CA ARG A 50 2.44 -11.21 -6.87
C ARG A 50 1.36 -11.50 -5.82
N PRO A 51 0.07 -11.68 -6.17
CA PRO A 51 -0.95 -12.00 -5.17
C PRO A 51 -0.68 -13.32 -4.44
N ASP A 52 -0.32 -14.37 -5.18
CA ASP A 52 0.00 -15.68 -4.60
C ASP A 52 1.18 -15.57 -3.61
N LEU A 53 2.25 -14.89 -4.03
CA LEU A 53 3.44 -14.69 -3.20
C LEU A 53 3.15 -13.84 -1.94
N CYS A 54 2.30 -12.82 -2.08
CA CYS A 54 1.88 -11.98 -0.95
C CYS A 54 1.10 -12.84 0.07
N HIS A 55 0.12 -13.60 -0.40
CA HIS A 55 -0.69 -14.47 0.43
C HIS A 55 0.14 -15.57 1.12
N GLU A 56 1.09 -16.19 0.39
CA GLU A 56 2.02 -17.16 0.98
C GLU A 56 2.90 -16.54 2.07
N ALA A 57 3.39 -15.32 1.87
CA ALA A 57 4.19 -14.59 2.84
C ALA A 57 3.37 -14.19 4.08
N GLU A 58 2.16 -13.64 3.88
CA GLU A 58 1.24 -13.26 4.96
C GLU A 58 0.86 -14.46 5.84
N LEU A 59 0.58 -15.62 5.24
CA LEU A 59 0.30 -16.85 5.98
C LEU A 59 1.51 -17.36 6.78
N ALA A 60 2.71 -17.13 6.27
CA ALA A 60 3.94 -17.54 6.95
C ALA A 60 4.32 -16.59 8.09
N ASP A 61 4.00 -15.30 7.96
CA ASP A 61 4.28 -14.26 8.95
C ASP A 61 3.23 -14.22 10.09
N PHE A 62 2.01 -14.68 9.82
CA PHE A 62 0.93 -14.67 10.82
C PHE A 62 1.26 -15.55 12.04
N ASP A 63 1.37 -14.89 13.20
CA ASP A 63 1.55 -15.53 14.50
C ASP A 63 0.22 -15.60 15.26
N ALA A 64 -0.37 -16.80 15.30
CA ALA A 64 -1.63 -17.06 15.97
C ALA A 64 -1.56 -16.91 17.50
N GLU A 65 -0.42 -17.23 18.13
CA GLU A 65 -0.27 -17.12 19.58
C GLU A 65 -0.20 -15.65 19.99
N ARG A 66 0.55 -14.85 19.24
CA ARG A 66 0.61 -13.40 19.42
C ARG A 66 -0.76 -12.76 19.24
N TYR A 67 -1.46 -13.08 18.14
CA TYR A 67 -2.79 -12.54 17.87
C TYR A 67 -3.78 -12.81 19.01
N LEU A 68 -3.82 -14.06 19.50
CA LEU A 68 -4.70 -14.42 20.62
C LEU A 68 -4.29 -13.70 21.90
N GLY A 69 -2.99 -13.57 22.16
CA GLY A 69 -2.48 -12.80 23.29
C GLY A 69 -2.97 -11.35 23.25
N ASP A 70 -2.78 -10.68 22.13
CA ASP A 70 -3.22 -9.30 21.93
C ASP A 70 -4.75 -9.18 22.12
N GLU A 71 -5.54 -10.14 21.63
CA GLU A 71 -7.00 -10.17 21.82
C GLU A 71 -7.41 -10.34 23.29
N PHE A 72 -6.82 -11.31 24.01
CA PHE A 72 -7.19 -11.59 25.41
C PHE A 72 -6.83 -10.42 26.34
N TYR A 73 -5.69 -9.78 26.11
CA TYR A 73 -5.17 -8.69 26.95
C TYR A 73 -5.45 -7.30 26.38
N ALA A 74 -6.23 -7.19 25.31
CA ALA A 74 -6.53 -5.93 24.63
C ALA A 74 -7.03 -4.80 25.55
N HIS A 75 -7.83 -5.16 26.55
CA HIS A 75 -8.40 -4.23 27.53
C HIS A 75 -7.39 -3.75 28.59
N GLU A 76 -6.27 -4.46 28.74
CA GLU A 76 -5.17 -4.10 29.61
C GLU A 76 -4.09 -3.28 28.87
N ASP A 77 -4.07 -3.33 27.54
CA ASP A 77 -3.18 -2.53 26.70
C ASP A 77 -3.71 -1.09 26.52
N PRO A 78 -3.01 -0.08 27.07
CA PRO A 78 -3.39 1.31 26.89
C PRO A 78 -3.35 1.74 25.41
N LEU A 79 -2.41 1.22 24.61
CA LEU A 79 -2.28 1.59 23.20
C LEU A 79 -3.50 1.14 22.41
N PHE A 80 -3.93 -0.12 22.60
CA PHE A 80 -5.15 -0.63 21.98
C PHE A 80 -6.38 0.18 22.40
N THR A 81 -6.52 0.48 23.70
CA THR A 81 -7.68 1.21 24.22
C THR A 81 -7.74 2.65 23.69
N GLU A 82 -6.60 3.34 23.64
CA GLU A 82 -6.48 4.68 23.07
C GLU A 82 -6.80 4.68 21.57
N ALA A 83 -6.25 3.74 20.80
CA ALA A 83 -6.54 3.58 19.38
C ALA A 83 -8.03 3.32 19.09
N GLN A 84 -8.72 2.53 19.92
CA GLN A 84 -10.16 2.29 19.79
C GLN A 84 -11.00 3.52 20.14
N ALA A 85 -10.56 4.30 21.14
CA ALA A 85 -11.22 5.54 21.55
C ALA A 85 -11.00 6.68 20.53
N PHE A 86 -9.89 6.65 19.79
CA PHE A 86 -9.53 7.70 18.84
C PHE A 86 -10.63 7.94 17.79
N ARG A 87 -10.88 9.22 17.51
CA ARG A 87 -11.79 9.70 16.47
C ARG A 87 -11.01 10.65 15.56
N PRO A 88 -10.76 10.28 14.31
CA PRO A 88 -10.03 11.16 13.41
C PRO A 88 -10.90 12.36 13.03
N ALA A 89 -10.27 13.48 12.70
CA ALA A 89 -10.96 14.73 12.39
C ALA A 89 -11.96 14.61 11.23
N TRP A 90 -11.75 13.67 10.30
CA TRP A 90 -12.66 13.43 9.17
C TRP A 90 -13.90 12.59 9.54
N ALA A 91 -13.96 11.98 10.74
CA ALA A 91 -15.14 11.21 11.15
C ALA A 91 -16.35 12.09 11.49
N GLU A 92 -16.11 13.35 11.87
CA GLU A 92 -17.15 14.30 12.30
C GLU A 92 -17.38 15.42 11.29
N LYS A 93 -16.63 15.45 10.18
CA LYS A 93 -16.84 16.43 9.10
C LYS A 93 -18.08 16.08 8.28
N ASP A 94 -18.98 17.05 8.11
CA ASP A 94 -20.02 16.97 7.11
C ASP A 94 -19.42 17.09 5.71
N ALA A 95 -19.80 16.19 4.80
CA ALA A 95 -19.32 16.17 3.42
C ALA A 95 -19.66 17.45 2.62
N SER A 96 -20.45 18.37 3.19
CA SER A 96 -20.79 19.67 2.62
C SER A 96 -19.79 20.79 2.96
N GLU A 97 -18.85 20.58 3.89
CA GLU A 97 -17.85 21.58 4.33
C GLU A 97 -16.43 21.29 3.80
N ASP A 98 -16.32 20.67 2.62
CA ASP A 98 -15.03 20.37 1.98
C ASP A 98 -14.51 21.57 1.17
N THR A 99 -13.97 22.56 1.87
CA THR A 99 -13.05 23.53 1.26
C THR A 99 -11.63 23.25 1.70
N PHE A 100 -10.75 22.97 0.73
CA PHE A 100 -9.32 22.89 0.97
C PHE A 100 -8.78 24.22 1.51
N THR A 101 -7.88 24.11 2.49
CA THR A 101 -7.07 25.21 3.00
C THR A 101 -6.16 25.77 1.90
N LEU A 102 -5.58 26.95 2.14
CA LEU A 102 -4.61 27.54 1.21
C LEU A 102 -3.40 26.63 1.00
N GLU A 103 -2.94 25.96 2.06
CA GLU A 103 -1.81 25.04 2.02
C GLU A 103 -2.12 23.80 1.17
N GLU A 104 -3.26 23.16 1.38
CA GLU A 104 -3.71 22.02 0.58
C GLU A 104 -3.88 22.41 -0.89
N ASN A 105 -4.47 23.57 -1.19
CA ASN A 105 -4.57 24.06 -2.56
C ASN A 105 -3.20 24.30 -3.21
N THR A 106 -2.23 24.82 -2.45
CA THR A 106 -0.87 25.06 -2.95
C THR A 106 -0.15 23.73 -3.23
N LEU A 107 -0.32 22.75 -2.34
CA LEU A 107 0.21 21.40 -2.54
C LEU A 107 -0.44 20.74 -3.75
N MET A 108 -1.76 20.83 -3.89
CA MET A 108 -2.48 20.28 -5.04
C MET A 108 -2.01 20.90 -6.36
N ALA A 109 -1.77 22.21 -6.39
CA ALA A 109 -1.25 22.92 -7.56
C ALA A 109 0.19 22.53 -7.92
N SER A 110 0.94 21.93 -6.98
CA SER A 110 2.31 21.46 -7.23
C SER A 110 2.37 20.14 -8.00
N PHE A 111 1.28 19.35 -8.00
CA PHE A 111 1.25 18.09 -8.73
C PHE A 111 1.16 18.32 -10.24
N ALA A 112 1.75 17.41 -11.01
CA ALA A 112 1.70 17.46 -12.46
C ALA A 112 0.26 17.23 -12.95
N ASN A 113 -0.31 18.21 -13.65
CA ASN A 113 -1.62 18.08 -14.27
C ASN A 113 -1.51 17.18 -15.52
N LYS A 114 -1.85 15.90 -15.36
CA LYS A 114 -1.79 14.87 -16.41
C LYS A 114 -3.15 14.19 -16.55
N GLU A 115 -3.58 14.04 -17.79
CA GLU A 115 -4.75 13.23 -18.13
C GLU A 115 -4.31 11.79 -18.41
N TYR A 116 -5.07 10.83 -17.87
CA TYR A 116 -4.83 9.40 -18.06
C TYR A 116 -6.02 8.77 -18.76
N MET A 117 -5.74 8.10 -19.89
CA MET A 117 -6.74 7.27 -20.57
C MET A 117 -6.66 5.86 -19.99
N MET A 118 -7.63 5.50 -19.16
CA MET A 118 -7.70 4.19 -18.50
C MET A 118 -8.90 3.40 -19.01
N SER A 119 -8.74 2.09 -19.11
CA SER A 119 -9.86 1.17 -19.21
C SER A 119 -10.60 1.10 -17.88
N ARG A 120 -11.86 0.66 -17.91
CA ARG A 120 -12.67 0.44 -16.69
C ARG A 120 -11.98 -0.47 -15.66
N GLN A 121 -11.20 -1.45 -16.12
CA GLN A 121 -10.45 -2.34 -15.23
C GLN A 121 -9.27 -1.63 -14.56
N GLU A 122 -8.55 -0.78 -15.30
CA GLU A 122 -7.44 0.02 -14.75
C GLU A 122 -7.93 1.06 -13.76
N GLU A 123 -9.07 1.71 -14.05
CA GLU A 123 -9.74 2.62 -13.11
C GLU A 123 -10.14 1.91 -11.82
N TRP A 124 -10.74 0.71 -11.94
CA TRP A 124 -11.08 -0.11 -10.78
C TRP A 124 -9.85 -0.46 -9.94
N ASN A 125 -8.76 -0.88 -10.59
CA ASN A 125 -7.51 -1.19 -9.89
C ASN A 125 -6.92 0.04 -9.18
N ALA A 126 -7.00 1.22 -9.81
CA ALA A 126 -6.55 2.47 -9.21
C ALA A 126 -7.40 2.85 -7.99
N LEU A 127 -8.72 2.70 -8.05
CA LEU A 127 -9.62 2.93 -6.92
C LEU A 127 -9.35 1.96 -5.77
N CYS A 128 -9.12 0.66 -6.07
CA CYS A 128 -8.70 -0.30 -5.05
C CYS A 128 -7.38 0.11 -4.39
N ALA A 129 -6.40 0.56 -5.17
CA ALA A 129 -5.13 1.04 -4.63
C ALA A 129 -5.33 2.27 -3.71
N VAL A 130 -6.18 3.23 -4.10
CA VAL A 130 -6.53 4.37 -3.25
C VAL A 130 -7.18 3.90 -1.95
N ALA A 131 -8.15 2.98 -2.02
CA ALA A 131 -8.80 2.44 -0.83
C ALA A 131 -7.81 1.74 0.11
N SER A 132 -6.89 0.94 -0.43
CA SER A 132 -5.82 0.29 0.35
C SER A 132 -4.88 1.31 1.01
N THR A 133 -4.47 2.35 0.28
CA THR A 133 -3.62 3.42 0.85
C THR A 133 -4.35 4.19 1.94
N LEU A 134 -5.63 4.53 1.75
CA LEU A 134 -6.45 5.20 2.76
C LEU A 134 -6.66 4.32 3.99
N PHE A 135 -6.76 3.01 3.84
CA PHE A 135 -6.84 2.07 4.95
C PHE A 135 -5.55 2.11 5.79
N GLY A 136 -4.38 2.01 5.15
CA GLY A 136 -3.08 2.10 5.82
C GLY A 136 -2.90 3.44 6.54
N PHE A 137 -3.18 4.56 5.86
CA PHE A 137 -3.15 5.90 6.47
C PHE A 137 -4.10 6.03 7.67
N SER A 138 -5.33 5.53 7.55
CA SER A 138 -6.31 5.60 8.64
C SER A 138 -5.91 4.72 9.82
N TYR A 139 -5.26 3.58 9.56
CA TYR A 139 -4.74 2.68 10.58
C TYR A 139 -3.59 3.34 11.36
N ASP A 140 -2.58 3.89 10.67
CA ASP A 140 -1.48 4.64 11.29
C ASP A 140 -2.00 5.84 12.07
N CYS A 141 -2.87 6.67 11.47
CA CYS A 141 -3.46 7.84 12.13
C CYS A 141 -4.20 7.44 13.42
N ARG A 142 -4.88 6.28 13.42
CA ARG A 142 -5.54 5.77 14.61
C ARG A 142 -4.56 5.32 15.69
N LEU A 143 -3.51 4.60 15.32
CA LEU A 143 -2.51 4.09 16.26
C LEU A 143 -1.65 5.21 16.87
N THR A 144 -1.39 6.26 16.11
CA THR A 144 -0.53 7.38 16.52
C THR A 144 -1.31 8.55 17.13
N GLY A 145 -2.63 8.43 17.28
CA GLY A 145 -3.47 9.52 17.75
C GLY A 145 -3.48 10.75 16.82
N GLY A 146 -3.16 10.55 15.54
CA GLY A 146 -3.04 11.60 14.53
C GLY A 146 -1.67 12.25 14.42
N GLU A 147 -0.70 11.86 15.25
CA GLU A 147 0.66 12.40 15.25
C GLU A 147 1.67 11.38 14.74
N GLY A 148 1.92 11.39 13.42
CA GLY A 148 2.84 10.45 12.79
C GLY A 148 4.25 10.48 13.39
N ASN A 149 4.92 9.33 13.36
CA ASN A 149 6.27 9.13 13.88
C ASN A 149 7.19 8.49 12.82
N VAL A 150 8.41 8.10 13.20
CA VAL A 150 9.40 7.54 12.27
C VAL A 150 8.95 6.22 11.63
N GLU A 151 8.04 5.48 12.27
CA GLU A 151 7.46 4.23 11.79
C GLU A 151 6.23 4.44 10.90
N SER A 152 5.64 5.65 10.84
CA SER A 152 4.38 5.88 10.11
C SER A 152 4.48 5.67 8.59
N ALA A 153 5.69 5.69 8.04
CA ALA A 153 5.92 5.42 6.62
C ALA A 153 6.18 3.93 6.33
N TRP A 154 6.39 3.12 7.37
CA TRP A 154 6.65 1.68 7.29
C TRP A 154 5.34 0.90 7.40
#